data_AF-A0A011NWK1-F1
#
_entry.id   AF-A0A011NWK1-F1
#
_cell.length_a   1.000
_cell.length_b   1.000
_cell.length_c   1.000
_cell.angle_alpha   90.00
_cell.angle_beta   90.00
_cell.angle_gamma   90.00
#
_symmetry.space_group_name_H-M   'P 1'
#
loop_
_entity.id
_entity.type
_entity.pdbx_description
1 polymer ?
#
loop_
_entity_poly.entity_id
_entity_poly.type
_entity_poly.pdbx_seq_one_letter_code
_entity_poly.pdbx_strand_id
1 'polypeptide(L)'
;MKLRLFPASLAGRTVLLVIAVIAVAELATFSLIAHFRRGAHVNQTVHLLAGQVRLLQIVLPGLDAGARATLGAADAGELQLRADGAGVPPHRPRFPFARRLADALEQRLAEPVLLRHAGPGQRSGLWVGFTAAGERWWLVLPPPRLEPQALPSELWPFLAATLAAVLLIAGLFVRSIVGPLARLGEAVTATGDGSARTVTPQGPREVRQLAERHNAMLGQLAAAAAERREMIAGLTHDLRAPLTRLRLRLELLASDGERAGIERDVDDMERIVGQCLAFLRSEGGEEATSAVCLAALLREETGRQRELGRPLALAIDDSAERCRVAVSSGNLRRIFDNLIDNALQHGAPPVEVGLSVAADGAALLSVRDHGPGIAGADRQRALEAFAQLEPARATNGSCGLGLAIVRRIAAGCGGELTLADAPGGGLLVVVRLPAS
;
A
#
# COMPACT_ATOMS: atom_id res chain seq x y z
N MET A 1 9.11 2.36 -29.65
CA MET A 1 7.63 2.50 -29.60
C MET A 1 7.08 1.46 -28.62
N LYS A 2 6.78 1.82 -27.36
CA LYS A 2 6.25 0.87 -26.36
C LYS A 2 4.78 0.61 -26.69
N LEU A 3 4.47 -0.54 -27.29
CA LEU A 3 3.08 -1.00 -27.48
C LEU A 3 2.37 -1.01 -26.12
N ARG A 4 1.48 -0.04 -25.91
CA ARG A 4 0.62 0.00 -24.71
C ARG A 4 -0.48 -1.04 -24.91
N LEU A 5 -0.18 -2.30 -24.63
CA LEU A 5 -1.15 -3.41 -24.66
C LEU A 5 -2.30 -3.24 -23.65
N PHE A 6 -2.12 -2.39 -22.64
CA PHE A 6 -3.10 -2.21 -21.58
C PHE A 6 -3.95 -0.96 -21.80
N PRO A 7 -5.29 -1.07 -21.70
CA PRO A 7 -6.18 0.08 -21.75
C PRO A 7 -5.82 1.08 -20.66
N ALA A 8 -6.07 2.35 -20.98
CA ALA A 8 -5.65 3.45 -20.14
C ALA A 8 -6.62 3.69 -18.97
N SER A 9 -7.89 3.26 -19.07
CA SER A 9 -8.89 3.34 -18.00
C SER A 9 -8.83 2.15 -17.05
N LEU A 10 -9.17 2.37 -15.79
CA LEU A 10 -9.33 1.34 -14.76
C LEU A 10 -10.38 0.31 -15.20
N ALA A 11 -11.54 0.80 -15.67
CA ALA A 11 -12.61 -0.05 -16.19
C ALA A 11 -12.13 -0.93 -17.35
N GLY A 12 -11.38 -0.37 -18.30
CA GLY A 12 -10.83 -1.14 -19.42
C GLY A 12 -9.87 -2.23 -18.95
N ARG A 13 -9.03 -1.96 -17.93
CA ARG A 13 -8.10 -2.94 -17.38
C ARG A 13 -8.82 -4.06 -16.62
N THR A 14 -9.88 -3.72 -15.88
CA THR A 14 -10.71 -4.72 -15.18
C THR A 14 -11.43 -5.63 -16.17
N VAL A 15 -12.00 -5.08 -17.24
CA VAL A 15 -12.66 -5.86 -18.30
C VAL A 15 -11.65 -6.75 -19.01
N LEU A 16 -10.46 -6.25 -19.36
CA LEU A 16 -9.43 -7.05 -20.00
C LEU A 16 -8.92 -8.19 -19.11
N LEU A 17 -8.82 -7.97 -17.79
CA LEU A 17 -8.48 -9.03 -16.83
C LEU A 17 -9.57 -10.11 -16.81
N VAL A 18 -10.84 -9.74 -16.70
CA VAL A 18 -11.95 -10.69 -16.71
C VAL A 18 -11.94 -11.51 -18.00
N ILE A 19 -11.77 -10.85 -19.15
CA ILE A 19 -11.65 -11.53 -20.45
C ILE A 19 -10.44 -12.46 -20.48
N ALA A 20 -9.28 -12.04 -19.98
CA ALA A 20 -8.07 -12.87 -19.97
C ALA A 20 -8.23 -14.11 -19.08
N VAL A 21 -8.82 -13.96 -17.89
CA VAL A 21 -9.08 -15.08 -16.98
C VAL A 21 -10.09 -16.05 -17.59
N ILE A 22 -11.18 -15.55 -18.18
CA ILE A 22 -12.16 -16.38 -18.89
C ILE A 22 -11.50 -17.10 -20.07
N ALA A 23 -10.72 -16.40 -20.88
CA ALA A 23 -10.03 -17.00 -22.04
C ALA A 23 -9.06 -18.10 -21.62
N VAL A 24 -8.31 -17.92 -20.53
CA VAL A 24 -7.42 -18.96 -19.99
C VAL A 24 -8.23 -20.17 -19.49
N ALA A 25 -9.35 -19.95 -18.80
CA ALA A 25 -10.23 -21.02 -18.34
C ALA A 25 -10.89 -21.80 -19.50
N GLU A 26 -11.36 -21.09 -20.53
CA GLU A 26 -11.94 -21.68 -21.74
C GLU A 26 -10.89 -22.46 -22.54
N LEU A 27 -9.69 -21.90 -22.72
CA LEU A 27 -8.58 -22.59 -23.39
C LEU A 27 -8.17 -23.85 -22.61
N ALA A 28 -8.15 -23.76 -21.27
CA ALA A 28 -7.90 -24.90 -20.41
C ALA A 28 -8.92 -26.02 -20.61
N THR A 29 -10.20 -25.65 -20.60
CA THR A 29 -11.32 -26.57 -20.82
C THR A 29 -11.28 -27.20 -22.21
N PHE A 30 -11.07 -26.40 -23.25
CA PHE A 30 -11.00 -26.88 -24.63
C PHE A 30 -9.80 -27.80 -24.86
N SER A 31 -8.63 -27.45 -24.31
CA SER A 31 -7.42 -28.27 -24.37
C SER A 31 -7.63 -29.62 -23.69
N LEU A 32 -8.27 -29.63 -22.51
CA LEU A 32 -8.62 -30.85 -21.78
C LEU A 32 -9.52 -31.76 -22.62
N ILE A 33 -10.59 -31.20 -23.21
CA ILE A 33 -11.51 -31.94 -24.08
C ILE A 33 -10.79 -32.47 -25.33
N ALA A 34 -9.92 -31.67 -25.95
CA ALA A 34 -9.18 -32.05 -27.15
C ALA A 34 -8.13 -33.14 -26.87
N HIS A 35 -7.53 -33.14 -25.67
CA HIS A 35 -6.62 -34.19 -25.22
C HIS A 35 -7.38 -35.50 -24.98
N PHE A 36 -8.51 -35.47 -24.27
CA PHE A 36 -9.34 -36.66 -24.06
C PHE A 36 -9.93 -37.23 -25.37
N ARG A 37 -10.23 -36.38 -26.36
CA ARG A 37 -10.64 -36.85 -27.70
C ARG A 37 -9.50 -37.49 -28.49
N ARG A 38 -8.25 -37.07 -28.26
CA ARG A 38 -7.06 -37.61 -28.93
C ARG A 38 -6.65 -38.99 -28.38
N GLY A 39 -7.06 -39.34 -27.16
CA GLY A 39 -7.00 -40.70 -26.61
C GLY A 39 -7.93 -41.65 -27.37
N ALA A 40 -7.57 -41.99 -28.61
CA ALA A 40 -8.30 -42.84 -29.53
C ALA A 40 -8.25 -44.33 -29.13
N HIS A 41 -8.76 -44.67 -27.94
CA HIS A 41 -8.95 -46.06 -27.51
C HIS A 41 -9.74 -46.88 -28.54
N VAL A 42 -10.63 -46.24 -29.29
CA VAL A 42 -11.44 -46.88 -30.35
C VAL A 42 -10.54 -47.46 -31.45
N ASN A 43 -9.60 -46.68 -32.00
CA ASN A 43 -8.83 -47.12 -33.17
C ASN A 43 -7.84 -48.23 -32.83
N GLN A 44 -7.18 -48.16 -31.67
CA GLN A 44 -6.24 -49.20 -31.25
C GLN A 44 -6.95 -50.52 -30.95
N THR A 45 -8.13 -50.45 -30.30
CA THR A 45 -8.97 -51.62 -30.04
C THR A 45 -9.49 -52.25 -31.33
N VAL A 46 -9.91 -51.44 -32.31
CA VAL A 46 -10.30 -51.92 -33.65
C VAL A 46 -9.14 -52.63 -34.34
N HIS A 47 -7.93 -52.08 -34.28
CA HIS A 47 -6.75 -52.67 -34.91
C HIS A 47 -6.41 -54.05 -34.35
N LEU A 48 -6.43 -54.21 -33.02
CA LEU A 48 -6.15 -55.48 -32.36
C LEU A 48 -7.25 -56.52 -32.64
N LEU A 49 -8.52 -56.11 -32.55
CA LEU A 49 -9.66 -57.00 -32.81
C LEU A 49 -9.73 -57.45 -34.26
N ALA A 50 -9.56 -56.55 -35.22
CA ALA A 50 -9.53 -56.90 -36.63
C ALA A 50 -8.40 -57.89 -36.94
N GLY A 51 -7.22 -57.70 -36.31
CA GLY A 51 -6.10 -58.64 -36.42
C GLY A 51 -6.43 -60.03 -35.87
N GLN A 52 -7.06 -60.10 -34.69
CA GLN A 52 -7.48 -61.36 -34.07
C GLN A 52 -8.55 -62.10 -34.88
N VAL A 53 -9.58 -61.38 -35.35
CA VAL A 53 -10.62 -61.97 -36.20
C VAL A 53 -10.03 -62.53 -37.48
N ARG A 54 -9.09 -61.80 -38.13
CA ARG A 54 -8.44 -62.26 -39.36
C ARG A 54 -7.56 -63.49 -39.14
N LEU A 55 -6.83 -63.56 -38.02
CA LEU A 55 -6.09 -64.76 -37.62
C LEU A 55 -7.03 -65.96 -37.42
N LEU A 56 -8.16 -65.76 -36.75
CA LEU A 56 -9.15 -66.80 -36.54
C LEU A 56 -9.76 -67.27 -37.88
N GLN A 57 -10.06 -66.36 -38.81
CA GLN A 57 -10.53 -66.70 -40.14
C GLN A 57 -9.54 -67.56 -40.95
N ILE A 58 -8.23 -67.40 -40.71
CA ILE A 58 -7.18 -68.20 -41.38
C ILE A 58 -7.00 -69.56 -40.70
N VAL A 59 -7.04 -69.62 -39.36
CA VAL A 59 -6.73 -70.83 -38.58
C VAL A 59 -7.93 -71.78 -38.48
N LEU A 60 -9.15 -71.26 -38.28
CA LEU A 60 -10.36 -72.08 -38.09
C LEU A 60 -10.65 -73.09 -39.23
N PRO A 61 -10.45 -72.75 -40.52
CA PRO A 61 -10.66 -73.70 -41.62
C PRO A 61 -9.69 -74.88 -41.64
N GLY A 62 -8.49 -74.72 -41.05
CA GLY A 62 -7.45 -75.76 -41.01
C GLY A 62 -7.59 -76.75 -39.85
N LEU A 63 -8.57 -76.55 -38.97
CA LEU A 63 -8.78 -77.37 -37.77
C LEU A 63 -9.85 -78.43 -38.00
N ASP A 64 -9.63 -79.61 -37.45
CA ASP A 64 -10.59 -80.71 -37.44
C ASP A 64 -11.79 -80.38 -36.53
N ALA A 65 -12.89 -81.13 -36.71
CA ALA A 65 -14.14 -80.88 -35.98
C ALA A 65 -13.98 -81.02 -34.45
N GLY A 66 -13.06 -81.90 -33.99
CA GLY A 66 -12.74 -82.07 -32.58
C GLY A 66 -12.04 -80.84 -31.99
N ALA A 67 -11.00 -80.34 -32.66
CA ALA A 67 -10.29 -79.13 -32.24
C ALA A 67 -11.18 -77.88 -32.24
N ARG A 68 -12.07 -77.74 -33.23
CA ARG A 68 -13.06 -76.64 -33.27
C ARG A 68 -14.02 -76.68 -32.08
N ALA A 69 -14.47 -77.88 -31.67
CA ALA A 69 -15.33 -78.04 -30.49
C ALA A 69 -14.61 -77.70 -29.19
N THR A 70 -13.33 -78.08 -29.03
CA THR A 70 -12.53 -77.71 -27.85
C THR A 70 -12.25 -76.21 -27.76
N LEU A 71 -12.00 -75.54 -28.89
CA LEU A 71 -11.81 -74.08 -28.92
C LEU A 71 -13.10 -73.32 -28.60
N GLY A 72 -14.26 -73.82 -29.02
CA GLY A 72 -15.55 -73.24 -28.67
C GLY A 72 -15.95 -73.45 -27.19
N ALA A 73 -15.38 -74.47 -26.54
CA ALA A 73 -15.60 -74.76 -25.11
C ALA A 73 -14.52 -74.14 -24.19
N ALA A 74 -13.38 -73.71 -24.74
CA ALA A 74 -12.29 -73.13 -23.98
C ALA A 74 -12.62 -71.70 -23.55
N ASP A 75 -12.67 -71.47 -22.23
CA ASP A 75 -12.76 -70.14 -21.64
C ASP A 75 -11.35 -69.61 -21.37
N ALA A 76 -10.73 -68.98 -22.38
CA ALA A 76 -9.36 -68.47 -22.31
C ALA A 76 -9.26 -67.11 -21.58
N GLY A 77 -10.03 -66.91 -20.51
CA GLY A 77 -9.93 -65.81 -19.54
C GLY A 77 -10.33 -64.40 -20.03
N GLU A 78 -10.11 -64.05 -21.29
CA GLU A 78 -10.34 -62.70 -21.82
C GLU A 78 -11.04 -62.66 -23.19
N LEU A 79 -10.98 -63.73 -23.99
CA LEU A 79 -11.67 -63.82 -25.29
C LEU A 79 -12.41 -65.16 -25.34
N GLN A 80 -13.74 -65.11 -25.38
CA GLN A 80 -14.55 -66.31 -25.56
C GLN A 80 -14.99 -66.41 -27.01
N LEU A 81 -14.64 -67.52 -27.65
CA LEU A 81 -15.09 -67.86 -29.00
C LEU A 81 -16.30 -68.81 -28.89
N ARG A 82 -17.43 -68.45 -29.51
CA ARG A 82 -18.62 -69.31 -29.52
C ARG A 82 -19.12 -69.54 -30.95
N ALA A 83 -19.50 -70.77 -31.25
CA ALA A 83 -20.21 -71.10 -32.48
C ALA A 83 -21.63 -70.51 -32.48
N ASP A 84 -22.21 -70.30 -33.66
CA ASP A 84 -23.58 -69.81 -33.79
C ASP A 84 -24.59 -70.77 -33.15
N GLY A 85 -25.51 -70.26 -32.33
CA GLY A 85 -26.45 -71.11 -31.57
C GLY A 85 -27.32 -70.36 -30.55
N ALA A 86 -28.03 -71.11 -29.71
CA ALA A 86 -29.07 -70.61 -28.79
C ALA A 86 -28.58 -69.67 -27.66
N GLY A 87 -27.26 -69.48 -27.51
CA GLY A 87 -26.65 -68.61 -26.49
C GLY A 87 -26.36 -67.18 -26.96
N VAL A 88 -26.66 -66.83 -28.22
CA VAL A 88 -26.35 -65.51 -28.79
C VAL A 88 -27.43 -64.49 -28.42
N PRO A 89 -27.06 -63.32 -27.84
CA PRO A 89 -28.04 -62.30 -27.48
C PRO A 89 -28.82 -61.74 -28.69
N PRO A 90 -30.14 -61.51 -28.58
CA PRO A 90 -30.95 -61.05 -29.72
C PRO A 90 -30.80 -59.55 -29.99
N HIS A 91 -30.34 -58.74 -29.02
CA HIS A 91 -30.38 -57.29 -29.13
C HIS A 91 -29.15 -56.72 -29.86
N ARG A 92 -29.39 -55.74 -30.73
CA ARG A 92 -28.32 -54.89 -31.29
C ARG A 92 -27.97 -53.78 -30.30
N PRO A 93 -26.68 -53.48 -30.09
CA PRO A 93 -26.26 -52.40 -29.21
C PRO A 93 -26.76 -51.05 -29.74
N ARG A 94 -27.29 -50.20 -28.86
CA ARG A 94 -27.85 -48.87 -29.20
C ARG A 94 -26.90 -47.70 -28.89
N PHE A 95 -25.72 -47.95 -28.34
CA PHE A 95 -24.79 -46.88 -27.92
C PHE A 95 -23.84 -46.43 -29.05
N PRO A 96 -23.44 -45.13 -29.10
CA PRO A 96 -22.64 -44.57 -30.21
C PRO A 96 -21.25 -45.19 -30.40
N PHE A 97 -20.67 -45.78 -29.35
CA PHE A 97 -19.39 -46.47 -29.44
C PHE A 97 -19.49 -47.78 -30.24
N ALA A 98 -20.54 -48.58 -30.02
CA ALA A 98 -20.71 -49.85 -30.75
C ALA A 98 -20.92 -49.65 -32.25
N ARG A 99 -21.69 -48.63 -32.65
CA ARG A 99 -21.86 -48.30 -34.09
C ARG A 99 -20.53 -47.97 -34.74
N ARG A 100 -19.74 -47.07 -34.14
CA ARG A 100 -18.41 -46.71 -34.64
C ARG A 100 -17.45 -47.90 -34.69
N LEU A 101 -17.54 -48.81 -33.72
CA LEU A 101 -16.75 -50.03 -33.71
C LEU A 101 -17.16 -50.98 -34.85
N ALA A 102 -18.47 -51.17 -35.09
CA ALA A 102 -18.99 -51.98 -36.19
C ALA A 102 -18.52 -51.43 -37.54
N ASP A 103 -18.77 -50.15 -37.80
CA ASP A 103 -18.43 -49.50 -39.07
C ASP A 103 -16.92 -49.62 -39.36
N ALA A 104 -16.08 -49.43 -38.32
CA ALA A 104 -14.62 -49.53 -38.46
C ALA A 104 -14.12 -50.97 -38.66
N LEU A 105 -14.79 -51.97 -38.08
CA LEU A 105 -14.49 -53.39 -38.30
C LEU A 105 -14.97 -53.86 -39.68
N GLU A 106 -16.16 -53.45 -40.12
CA GLU A 106 -16.71 -53.76 -41.45
C GLU A 106 -15.82 -53.24 -42.57
N GLN A 107 -15.38 -51.98 -42.46
CA GLN A 107 -14.46 -51.37 -43.45
C GLN A 107 -13.15 -52.14 -43.56
N ARG A 108 -12.69 -52.76 -42.48
CA ARG A 108 -11.35 -53.33 -42.38
C ARG A 108 -11.32 -54.83 -42.66
N LEU A 109 -12.39 -55.55 -42.31
CA LEU A 109 -12.57 -56.95 -42.62
C LEU A 109 -13.22 -57.17 -43.99
N ALA A 110 -13.78 -56.12 -44.60
CA ALA A 110 -14.53 -56.15 -45.86
C ALA A 110 -15.72 -57.13 -45.85
N GLU A 111 -16.25 -57.42 -44.67
CA GLU A 111 -17.38 -58.31 -44.42
C GLU A 111 -18.38 -57.64 -43.46
N PRO A 112 -19.69 -57.95 -43.55
CA PRO A 112 -20.68 -57.41 -42.63
C PRO A 112 -20.47 -57.99 -41.22
N VAL A 113 -20.21 -57.13 -40.25
CA VAL A 113 -19.92 -57.51 -38.86
C VAL A 113 -21.16 -57.29 -38.02
N LEU A 114 -21.72 -58.37 -37.47
CA LEU A 114 -22.90 -58.29 -36.62
C LEU A 114 -22.47 -58.06 -35.16
N LEU A 115 -22.87 -56.93 -34.58
CA LEU A 115 -22.72 -56.71 -33.15
C LEU A 115 -23.98 -57.09 -32.37
N ARG A 116 -23.83 -57.88 -31.31
CA ARG A 116 -24.90 -58.23 -30.36
C ARG A 116 -24.52 -57.89 -28.93
N HIS A 117 -25.52 -57.65 -28.09
CA HIS A 117 -25.36 -57.29 -26.68
C HIS A 117 -26.48 -57.90 -25.85
N ALA A 118 -26.19 -58.44 -24.67
CA ALA A 118 -27.20 -59.05 -23.79
C ALA A 118 -27.88 -57.98 -22.92
N GLY A 119 -28.59 -57.06 -23.57
CA GLY A 119 -29.57 -56.16 -22.97
C GLY A 119 -29.10 -55.24 -21.83
N PRO A 120 -29.96 -54.30 -21.38
CA PRO A 120 -29.67 -53.48 -20.21
C PRO A 120 -29.74 -54.34 -18.93
N GLY A 121 -28.70 -54.31 -18.09
CA GLY A 121 -28.72 -54.88 -16.73
C GLY A 121 -27.99 -56.21 -16.53
N GLN A 122 -27.56 -56.91 -17.58
CA GLN A 122 -26.58 -58.00 -17.47
C GLN A 122 -25.17 -57.45 -17.77
N ARG A 123 -24.17 -57.85 -16.98
CA ARG A 123 -22.74 -57.58 -17.26
C ARG A 123 -22.27 -58.44 -18.44
N SER A 124 -22.88 -58.22 -19.60
CA SER A 124 -22.64 -59.01 -20.79
C SER A 124 -21.69 -58.29 -21.73
N GLY A 125 -20.72 -59.05 -22.22
CA GLY A 125 -19.73 -58.60 -23.18
C GLY A 125 -20.34 -58.12 -24.51
N LEU A 126 -19.52 -57.47 -25.34
CA LEU A 126 -19.88 -57.14 -26.72
C LEU A 126 -19.58 -58.35 -27.62
N TRP A 127 -20.59 -58.82 -28.35
CA TRP A 127 -20.45 -59.98 -29.22
C TRP A 127 -20.21 -59.50 -30.65
N VAL A 128 -19.08 -59.90 -31.22
CA VAL A 128 -18.67 -59.56 -32.58
C VAL A 128 -18.79 -60.82 -33.44
N GLY A 129 -19.77 -60.85 -34.33
CA GLY A 129 -20.01 -61.96 -35.25
C GLY A 129 -19.20 -61.84 -36.53
N PHE A 130 -18.49 -62.91 -36.90
CA PHE A 130 -17.75 -63.05 -38.15
C PHE A 130 -17.95 -64.43 -38.77
N THR A 131 -17.65 -64.59 -40.07
CA THR A 131 -17.74 -65.87 -40.77
C THR A 131 -16.36 -66.48 -40.98
N ALA A 132 -16.23 -67.78 -40.68
CA ALA A 132 -15.01 -68.55 -40.89
C ALA A 132 -15.36 -70.01 -41.19
N ALA A 133 -14.67 -70.63 -42.16
CA ALA A 133 -14.89 -72.03 -42.56
C ALA A 133 -16.35 -72.37 -42.96
N GLY A 134 -17.11 -71.40 -43.51
CA GLY A 134 -18.52 -71.57 -43.89
C GLY A 134 -19.50 -71.54 -42.70
N GLU A 135 -19.00 -71.39 -41.47
CA GLU A 135 -19.79 -71.29 -40.24
C GLU A 135 -19.67 -69.88 -39.64
N ARG A 136 -20.67 -69.46 -38.86
CA ARG A 136 -20.64 -68.18 -38.15
C ARG A 136 -20.09 -68.37 -36.74
N TRP A 137 -19.17 -67.50 -36.37
CA TRP A 137 -18.49 -67.49 -35.09
C TRP A 137 -18.69 -66.14 -34.39
N TRP A 138 -18.75 -66.18 -33.07
CA TRP A 138 -18.96 -65.01 -32.22
C TRP A 138 -17.76 -64.86 -31.29
N LEU A 139 -17.11 -63.70 -31.37
CA LEU A 139 -16.08 -63.28 -30.42
C LEU A 139 -16.74 -62.43 -29.33
N VAL A 140 -16.68 -62.88 -28.07
CA VAL A 140 -17.21 -62.14 -26.94
C VAL A 140 -16.09 -61.33 -26.30
N LEU A 141 -16.22 -60.01 -26.34
CA LEU A 141 -15.36 -59.10 -25.59
C LEU A 141 -15.91 -58.88 -24.18
N PRO A 142 -15.13 -59.04 -23.11
CA PRO A 142 -15.56 -58.68 -21.76
C PRO A 142 -15.94 -57.19 -21.69
N PRO A 143 -16.87 -56.80 -20.80
CA PRO A 143 -17.24 -55.39 -20.64
C PRO A 143 -15.97 -54.57 -20.35
N PRO A 144 -15.82 -53.36 -20.92
CA PRO A 144 -14.66 -52.53 -20.64
C PRO A 144 -14.57 -52.32 -19.13
N ARG A 145 -13.47 -52.80 -18.52
CA ARG A 145 -13.19 -52.52 -17.11
C ARG A 145 -12.93 -51.03 -17.01
N LEU A 146 -13.96 -50.26 -16.69
CA LEU A 146 -13.83 -48.87 -16.28
C LEU A 146 -13.24 -48.87 -14.87
N GLU A 147 -11.94 -49.18 -14.74
CA GLU A 147 -11.23 -48.80 -13.52
C GLU A 147 -11.23 -47.26 -13.44
N PRO A 148 -11.37 -46.65 -12.25
CA PRO A 148 -11.23 -45.21 -12.10
C PRO A 148 -9.82 -44.83 -12.55
N GLN A 149 -9.69 -44.38 -13.80
CA GLN A 149 -8.42 -43.93 -14.32
C GLN A 149 -8.00 -42.73 -13.46
N ALA A 150 -6.93 -42.91 -12.69
CA ALA A 150 -6.25 -41.78 -12.07
C ALA A 150 -5.98 -40.74 -13.15
N LEU A 151 -6.18 -39.46 -12.82
CA LEU A 151 -5.93 -38.36 -13.76
C LEU A 151 -4.55 -38.57 -14.43
N PRO A 152 -4.47 -38.64 -15.77
CA PRO A 152 -3.21 -38.90 -16.44
C PRO A 152 -2.15 -37.91 -15.95
N SER A 153 -0.94 -38.40 -15.66
CA SER A 153 0.16 -37.59 -15.13
C SER A 153 0.51 -36.39 -16.04
N GLU A 154 0.15 -36.48 -17.32
CA GLU A 154 0.28 -35.44 -18.33
C GLU A 154 -0.65 -34.22 -18.11
N LEU A 155 -1.71 -34.34 -17.28
CA LEU A 155 -2.62 -33.23 -16.97
C LEU A 155 -2.06 -32.30 -15.89
N TRP A 156 -1.23 -32.80 -14.99
CA TRP A 156 -0.62 -32.01 -13.92
C TRP A 156 0.18 -30.79 -14.42
N PRO A 157 1.09 -30.90 -15.42
CA PRO A 157 1.80 -29.74 -15.94
C PRO A 157 0.86 -28.73 -16.60
N PHE A 158 -0.23 -29.18 -17.22
CA PHE A 158 -1.21 -28.30 -17.86
C PHE A 158 -2.03 -27.50 -16.84
N LEU A 159 -2.50 -28.17 -15.78
CA LEU A 159 -3.20 -27.52 -14.67
C LEU A 159 -2.27 -26.53 -13.96
N ALA A 160 -1.01 -26.92 -13.72
CA ALA A 160 -0.01 -26.04 -13.13
C ALA A 160 0.27 -24.80 -14.00
N ALA A 161 0.40 -24.97 -15.33
CA ALA A 161 0.60 -23.85 -16.26
C ALA A 161 -0.61 -22.90 -16.27
N THR A 162 -1.83 -23.44 -16.24
CA THR A 162 -3.07 -22.65 -16.19
C THR A 162 -3.15 -21.85 -14.89
N LEU A 163 -2.86 -22.49 -13.75
CA LEU A 163 -2.81 -21.82 -12.45
C LEU A 163 -1.73 -20.72 -12.42
N ALA A 164 -0.53 -21.01 -12.93
CA ALA A 164 0.56 -20.05 -13.02
C ALA A 164 0.20 -18.84 -13.89
N ALA A 165 -0.49 -19.05 -15.02
CA ALA A 165 -0.97 -17.96 -15.88
C ALA A 165 -1.99 -17.07 -15.15
N VAL A 166 -2.96 -17.67 -14.43
CA VAL A 166 -3.94 -16.91 -13.63
C VAL A 166 -3.24 -16.11 -12.53
N LEU A 167 -2.31 -16.72 -11.79
CA LEU A 167 -1.55 -16.04 -10.74
C LEU A 167 -0.68 -14.89 -11.30
N LEU A 168 -0.05 -15.09 -12.45
CA LEU A 168 0.73 -14.06 -13.13
C LEU A 168 -0.15 -12.86 -13.52
N ILE A 169 -1.31 -13.11 -14.12
CA ILE A 169 -2.28 -12.08 -14.52
C ILE A 169 -2.77 -11.32 -13.27
N ALA A 170 -3.11 -12.03 -12.19
CA ALA A 170 -3.52 -11.42 -10.93
C ALA A 170 -2.41 -10.56 -10.32
N GLY A 171 -1.17 -11.04 -10.28
CA GLY A 171 -0.02 -10.30 -9.75
C GLY A 171 0.27 -9.01 -10.53
N LEU A 172 0.21 -9.07 -11.86
CA LEU A 172 0.36 -7.88 -12.72
C LEU A 172 -0.77 -6.86 -12.47
N PHE A 173 -1.98 -7.32 -12.18
CA PHE A 173 -3.11 -6.47 -11.87
C PHE A 173 -2.95 -5.75 -10.52
N VAL A 174 -2.64 -6.49 -9.45
CA VAL A 174 -2.36 -5.92 -8.12
C VAL A 174 -1.29 -4.84 -8.20
N ARG A 175 -0.19 -5.13 -8.92
CA ARG A 175 0.93 -4.18 -9.07
C ARG A 175 0.57 -2.95 -9.91
N SER A 176 -0.39 -3.06 -10.84
CA SER A 176 -0.74 -1.96 -11.77
C SER A 176 -1.89 -1.06 -11.29
N ILE A 177 -2.72 -1.52 -10.36
CA ILE A 177 -3.91 -0.78 -9.87
C ILE A 177 -3.84 -0.54 -8.35
N VAL A 178 -3.64 -1.58 -7.55
CA VAL A 178 -3.69 -1.49 -6.08
C VAL A 178 -2.48 -0.72 -5.54
N GLY A 179 -1.28 -0.99 -6.06
CA GLY A 179 -0.05 -0.32 -5.62
C GLY A 179 -0.06 1.21 -5.79
N PRO A 180 -0.46 1.77 -6.96
CA PRO A 180 -0.61 3.21 -7.12
C PRO A 180 -1.72 3.83 -6.25
N LEU A 181 -2.82 3.11 -6.02
CA LEU A 181 -3.94 3.61 -5.21
C LEU A 181 -3.57 3.68 -3.72
N ALA A 182 -2.86 2.67 -3.20
CA ALA A 182 -2.35 2.67 -1.82
C ALA A 182 -1.40 3.85 -1.57
N ARG A 183 -0.47 4.11 -2.50
CA ARG A 183 0.45 5.26 -2.42
C ARG A 183 -0.27 6.61 -2.43
N LEU A 184 -1.36 6.74 -3.19
CA LEU A 184 -2.18 7.95 -3.19
C LEU A 184 -2.94 8.10 -1.86
N GLY A 185 -3.46 7.00 -1.30
CA GLY A 185 -4.10 7.00 0.01
C GLY A 185 -3.16 7.46 1.13
N GLU A 186 -1.95 6.89 1.18
CA GLU A 186 -0.91 7.26 2.15
C GLU A 186 -0.53 8.75 2.07
N ALA A 187 -0.41 9.30 0.85
CA ALA A 187 -0.08 10.70 0.66
C ALA A 187 -1.22 11.65 1.07
N VAL A 188 -2.48 11.25 0.85
CA VAL A 188 -3.64 12.03 1.31
C VAL A 188 -3.70 12.05 2.84
N THR A 189 -3.46 10.92 3.52
CA THR A 189 -3.37 10.89 4.98
C THR A 189 -2.22 11.74 5.51
N ALA A 190 -1.04 11.65 4.91
CA ALA A 190 0.13 12.46 5.31
C ALA A 190 -0.09 13.97 5.14
N THR A 191 -0.97 14.38 4.21
CA THR A 191 -1.36 15.78 4.03
C THR A 191 -2.17 16.31 5.22
N GLY A 192 -3.00 15.47 5.86
CA GLY A 192 -3.74 15.85 7.07
C GLY A 192 -2.83 16.09 8.29
N ASP A 193 -1.70 15.41 8.34
CA ASP A 193 -0.73 15.47 9.44
C ASP A 193 0.34 16.56 9.28
N GLY A 194 0.20 17.44 8.28
CA GLY A 194 1.14 18.53 8.00
C GLY A 194 2.39 18.11 7.20
N SER A 195 2.49 16.85 6.78
CA SER A 195 3.55 16.34 5.90
C SER A 195 3.04 16.22 4.46
N ALA A 196 2.58 17.35 3.91
CA ALA A 196 2.05 17.41 2.55
C ALA A 196 3.10 16.94 1.54
N ARG A 197 2.84 15.82 0.86
CA ARG A 197 3.78 15.19 -0.07
C ARG A 197 3.14 15.02 -1.44
N THR A 198 3.78 15.57 -2.46
CA THR A 198 3.31 15.42 -3.84
C THR A 198 3.44 13.97 -4.31
N VAL A 199 2.44 13.51 -5.05
CA VAL A 199 2.38 12.13 -5.55
C VAL A 199 2.76 12.10 -7.02
N THR A 200 3.66 11.20 -7.42
CA THR A 200 3.95 11.00 -8.84
C THR A 200 2.73 10.38 -9.55
N PRO A 201 2.17 11.02 -10.59
CA PRO A 201 1.01 10.49 -11.30
C PRO A 201 1.35 9.17 -12.02
N GLN A 202 0.97 8.03 -11.43
CA GLN A 202 1.21 6.69 -11.98
C GLN A 202 -0.07 5.85 -11.95
N GLY A 203 -0.21 4.92 -12.90
CA GLY A 203 -1.33 3.98 -12.94
C GLY A 203 -2.38 4.27 -14.02
N PRO A 204 -3.62 3.79 -13.84
CA PRO A 204 -4.75 4.07 -14.73
C PRO A 204 -5.06 5.58 -14.82
N ARG A 205 -5.73 6.00 -15.90
CA ARG A 205 -6.09 7.40 -16.18
C ARG A 205 -6.80 8.07 -15.00
N GLU A 206 -7.70 7.35 -14.36
CA GLU A 206 -8.51 7.82 -13.24
C GLU A 206 -7.64 8.10 -12.01
N VAL A 207 -6.74 7.17 -11.67
CA VAL A 207 -5.77 7.34 -10.57
C VAL A 207 -4.81 8.50 -10.87
N ARG A 208 -4.36 8.60 -12.12
CA ARG A 208 -3.46 9.67 -12.55
C ARG A 208 -4.14 11.04 -12.47
N GLN A 209 -5.39 11.15 -12.93
CA GLN A 209 -6.17 12.38 -12.87
C GLN A 209 -6.44 12.81 -11.43
N LEU A 210 -6.69 11.85 -10.53
CA LEU A 210 -6.87 12.14 -9.11
C LEU A 210 -5.56 12.63 -8.47
N ALA A 211 -4.43 12.00 -8.78
CA ALA A 211 -3.10 12.45 -8.32
C ALA A 211 -2.76 13.86 -8.84
N GLU A 212 -3.05 14.16 -10.11
CA GLU A 212 -2.87 15.50 -10.69
C GLU A 212 -3.73 16.56 -9.98
N ARG A 213 -5.00 16.26 -9.69
CA ARG A 213 -5.90 17.16 -8.95
C ARG A 213 -5.45 17.38 -7.51
N HIS A 214 -4.99 16.32 -6.83
CA HIS A 214 -4.44 16.43 -5.49
C HIS A 214 -3.19 17.33 -5.47
N ASN A 215 -2.25 17.11 -6.40
CA ASN A 215 -1.06 17.96 -6.52
C ASN A 215 -1.43 19.42 -6.84
N ALA A 216 -2.43 19.66 -7.70
CA ALA A 216 -2.92 21.01 -7.99
C ALA A 216 -3.51 21.70 -6.74
N MET A 217 -4.28 20.96 -5.92
CA MET A 217 -4.81 21.46 -4.65
C MET A 217 -3.69 21.82 -3.67
N LEU A 218 -2.65 20.98 -3.55
CA LEU A 218 -1.46 21.30 -2.75
C LEU A 218 -0.77 22.58 -3.23
N GLY A 219 -0.63 22.75 -4.54
CA GLY A 219 -0.08 23.98 -5.13
C GLY A 219 -0.91 25.23 -4.81
N GLN A 220 -2.24 25.13 -4.88
CA GLN A 220 -3.15 26.23 -4.53
C GLN A 220 -3.06 26.59 -3.03
N LEU A 221 -3.00 25.59 -2.15
CA LEU A 221 -2.82 25.82 -0.70
C LEU A 221 -1.48 26.49 -0.40
N ALA A 222 -0.39 26.02 -1.02
CA ALA A 222 0.92 26.62 -0.85
C ALA A 222 0.97 28.07 -1.37
N ALA A 223 0.34 28.34 -2.52
CA ALA A 223 0.23 29.69 -3.08
C ALA A 223 -0.58 30.62 -2.17
N ALA A 224 -1.76 30.19 -1.70
CA ALA A 224 -2.59 30.98 -0.78
C ALA A 224 -1.86 31.25 0.56
N ALA A 225 -1.10 30.29 1.06
CA ALA A 225 -0.27 30.47 2.25
C ALA A 225 0.91 31.43 2.00
N ALA A 226 1.50 31.43 0.80
CA ALA A 226 2.54 32.39 0.42
C ALA A 226 1.98 33.81 0.28
N GLU A 227 0.85 33.98 -0.41
CA GLU A 227 0.16 35.26 -0.57
C GLU A 227 -0.23 35.87 0.79
N ARG A 228 -0.80 35.05 1.69
CA ARG A 228 -1.11 35.50 3.05
C ARG A 228 0.13 35.96 3.81
N ARG A 229 1.27 35.29 3.64
CA ARG A 229 2.54 35.70 4.27
C ARG A 229 3.05 37.02 3.70
N GLU A 230 3.02 37.18 2.38
CA GLU A 230 3.46 38.41 1.71
C GLU A 230 2.57 39.61 2.10
N MET A 231 1.25 39.43 2.10
CA MET A 231 0.29 40.45 2.52
C MET A 231 0.59 40.96 3.93
N ILE A 232 0.83 40.05 4.88
CA ILE A 232 1.08 40.44 6.26
C ILE A 232 2.49 41.04 6.45
N ALA A 233 3.47 40.60 5.66
CA ALA A 233 4.79 41.24 5.62
C ALA A 233 4.69 42.70 5.14
N GLY A 234 3.90 42.96 4.08
CA GLY A 234 3.62 44.30 3.57
C GLY A 234 2.91 45.18 4.58
N LEU A 235 1.84 44.69 5.20
CA LEU A 235 1.12 45.39 6.27
C LEU A 235 2.04 45.84 7.40
N THR A 236 3.06 45.05 7.73
CA THR A 236 3.99 45.42 8.80
C THR A 236 4.98 46.50 8.40
N HIS A 237 5.51 46.44 7.18
CA HIS A 237 6.35 47.51 6.66
C HIS A 237 5.59 48.85 6.71
N ASP A 238 4.31 48.80 6.34
CA ASP A 238 3.44 49.97 6.32
C ASP A 238 2.98 50.43 7.71
N LEU A 239 3.01 49.57 8.74
CA LEU A 239 2.77 49.93 10.14
C LEU A 239 4.03 50.47 10.85
N ARG A 240 5.23 50.06 10.44
CA ARG A 240 6.47 50.58 11.03
C ARG A 240 6.67 52.07 10.71
N ALA A 241 6.39 52.48 9.48
CA ALA A 241 6.53 53.87 9.04
C ALA A 241 5.67 54.90 9.83
N PRO A 242 4.38 54.66 10.15
CA PRO A 242 3.60 55.54 11.01
C PRO A 242 4.04 55.46 12.48
N LEU A 243 4.48 54.30 12.98
CA LEU A 243 5.01 54.18 14.36
C LEU A 243 6.29 54.99 14.55
N THR A 244 7.25 54.89 13.63
CA THR A 244 8.47 55.71 13.65
C THR A 244 8.13 57.21 13.56
N ARG A 245 7.14 57.58 12.75
CA ARG A 245 6.66 58.98 12.69
C ARG A 245 5.99 59.44 13.97
N LEU A 246 5.26 58.56 14.65
CA LEU A 246 4.67 58.87 15.95
C LEU A 246 5.79 59.14 16.96
N ARG A 247 6.82 58.28 16.99
CA ARG A 247 8.00 58.43 17.85
C ARG A 247 8.70 59.77 17.66
N LEU A 248 8.98 60.15 16.41
CA LEU A 248 9.58 61.45 16.08
C LEU A 248 8.71 62.64 16.51
N ARG A 249 7.37 62.51 16.44
CA ARG A 249 6.45 63.55 16.90
C ARG A 249 6.40 63.65 18.42
N LEU A 250 6.56 62.52 19.12
CA LEU A 250 6.66 62.48 20.58
C LEU A 250 7.96 63.10 21.07
N GLU A 251 9.06 62.94 20.31
CA GLU A 251 10.33 63.59 20.63
C GLU A 251 10.26 65.12 20.63
N LEU A 252 9.28 65.68 19.90
CA LEU A 252 9.02 67.11 19.77
C LEU A 252 8.06 67.67 20.83
N LEU A 253 7.47 66.82 21.69
CA LEU A 253 6.59 67.25 22.78
C LEU A 253 7.41 67.73 23.99
N ALA A 254 6.96 68.82 24.60
CA ALA A 254 7.64 69.50 25.72
C ALA A 254 7.20 69.02 27.12
N SER A 255 6.20 68.13 27.23
CA SER A 255 5.72 67.57 28.49
C SER A 255 6.34 66.19 28.72
N ASP A 256 7.23 66.06 29.72
CA ASP A 256 8.00 64.83 29.96
C ASP A 256 7.13 63.63 30.40
N GLY A 257 6.01 63.91 31.08
CA GLY A 257 5.12 62.87 31.61
C GLY A 257 4.26 62.18 30.54
N GLU A 258 3.64 62.93 29.63
CA GLU A 258 2.80 62.37 28.55
C GLU A 258 3.68 61.76 27.45
N ARG A 259 4.85 62.35 27.19
CA ARG A 259 5.86 61.81 26.27
C ARG A 259 6.29 60.40 26.67
N ALA A 260 6.63 60.19 27.94
CA ALA A 260 7.04 58.87 28.44
C ALA A 260 5.91 57.82 28.42
N GLY A 261 4.65 58.25 28.49
CA GLY A 261 3.49 57.36 28.36
C GLY A 261 3.29 56.90 26.92
N ILE A 262 3.24 57.85 25.97
CA ILE A 262 2.99 57.53 24.56
C ILE A 262 4.20 56.85 23.91
N GLU A 263 5.43 57.14 24.36
CA GLU A 263 6.63 56.43 23.91
C GLU A 263 6.56 54.94 24.28
N ARG A 264 6.08 54.62 25.48
CA ARG A 264 5.80 53.22 25.89
C ARG A 264 4.72 52.57 25.03
N ASP A 265 3.65 53.28 24.72
CA ASP A 265 2.58 52.75 23.86
C ASP A 265 3.10 52.44 22.43
N VAL A 266 3.99 53.29 21.89
CA VAL A 266 4.64 53.07 20.58
C VAL A 266 5.57 51.86 20.62
N ASP A 267 6.40 51.74 21.66
CA ASP A 267 7.29 50.59 21.84
C ASP A 267 6.51 49.27 21.95
N ASP A 268 5.38 49.29 22.66
CA ASP A 268 4.49 48.14 22.79
C ASP A 268 3.83 47.78 21.45
N MET A 269 3.39 48.76 20.67
CA MET A 269 2.86 48.52 19.32
C MET A 269 3.92 47.94 18.38
N GLU A 270 5.15 48.46 18.39
CA GLU A 270 6.25 47.93 17.58
C GLU A 270 6.58 46.48 17.95
N ARG A 271 6.55 46.15 19.23
CA ARG A 271 6.79 44.79 19.70
C ARG A 271 5.66 43.84 19.33
N ILE A 272 4.39 44.23 19.49
CA ILE A 272 3.24 43.41 19.07
C ILE A 272 3.32 43.09 17.58
N VAL A 273 3.60 44.10 16.75
CA VAL A 273 3.77 43.96 15.31
C VAL A 273 4.96 43.04 14.98
N GLY A 274 6.09 43.22 15.67
CA GLY A 274 7.26 42.35 15.55
C GLY A 274 6.97 40.88 15.89
N GLN A 275 6.23 40.63 16.98
CA GLN A 275 5.82 39.28 17.42
C GLN A 275 4.86 38.62 16.41
N CYS A 276 3.88 39.36 15.89
CA CYS A 276 2.95 38.84 14.88
C CYS A 276 3.68 38.42 13.61
N LEU A 277 4.65 39.23 13.15
CA LEU A 277 5.51 38.85 12.02
C LEU A 277 6.41 37.65 12.31
N ALA A 278 6.95 37.55 13.52
CA ALA A 278 7.80 36.42 13.89
C ALA A 278 6.98 35.11 13.83
N PHE A 279 5.74 35.15 14.33
CA PHE A 279 4.79 34.05 14.24
C PHE A 279 4.49 33.65 12.80
N LEU A 280 4.19 34.61 11.92
CA LEU A 280 3.85 34.31 10.52
C LEU A 280 5.03 33.82 9.70
N ARG A 281 6.24 34.34 9.97
CA ARG A 281 7.47 33.82 9.35
C ARG A 281 7.77 32.40 9.80
N SER A 282 7.38 32.00 11.02
CA SER A 282 7.52 30.61 11.47
C SER A 282 6.57 29.62 10.78
N GLU A 283 5.58 30.09 9.99
CA GLU A 283 4.72 29.21 9.18
C GLU A 283 5.39 28.73 7.89
N GLY A 284 6.41 29.45 7.40
CA GLY A 284 7.18 29.05 6.23
C GLY A 284 8.36 28.19 6.64
N GLY A 285 8.21 26.87 6.59
CA GLY A 285 9.35 25.96 6.67
C GLY A 285 10.34 26.19 5.50
N GLU A 286 11.58 25.73 5.69
CA GLU A 286 12.71 25.76 4.76
C GLU A 286 13.63 27.00 4.83
N GLU A 287 14.31 27.17 5.96
CA GLU A 287 15.72 27.58 5.90
C GLU A 287 16.57 26.31 5.91
N ALA A 288 17.55 26.20 5.00
CA ALA A 288 18.48 25.07 4.94
C ALA A 288 19.12 24.85 6.32
N THR A 289 18.76 23.75 6.99
CA THR A 289 19.16 23.46 8.36
C THR A 289 20.55 22.86 8.40
N SER A 290 21.56 23.72 8.51
CA SER A 290 22.89 23.27 8.95
C SER A 290 22.83 22.85 10.42
N ALA A 291 23.57 21.80 10.79
CA ALA A 291 23.60 21.30 12.16
C ALA A 291 24.32 22.31 13.09
N VAL A 292 23.55 23.00 13.94
CA VAL A 292 24.05 24.04 14.86
C VAL A 292 24.32 23.43 16.24
N CYS A 293 25.46 23.77 16.84
CA CYS A 293 25.78 23.41 18.23
C CYS A 293 24.98 24.28 19.21
N LEU A 294 24.06 23.70 19.99
CA LEU A 294 23.24 24.47 20.94
C LEU A 294 24.07 25.15 22.01
N ALA A 295 25.07 24.46 22.56
CA ALA A 295 25.88 24.98 23.66
C ALA A 295 26.62 26.26 23.26
N ALA A 296 27.14 26.34 22.03
CA ALA A 296 27.81 27.54 21.53
C ALA A 296 26.83 28.71 21.40
N LEU A 297 25.67 28.47 20.80
CA LEU A 297 24.65 29.50 20.60
C LEU A 297 24.07 30.01 21.93
N LEU A 298 23.83 29.10 22.89
CA LEU A 298 23.37 29.46 24.23
C LEU A 298 24.35 30.35 24.98
N ARG A 299 25.65 30.06 24.90
CA ARG A 299 26.70 30.88 25.54
C ARG A 299 26.77 32.28 24.92
N GLU A 300 26.69 32.37 23.59
CA GLU A 300 26.63 33.66 22.89
C GLU A 300 25.41 34.48 23.34
N GLU A 301 24.23 33.84 23.36
CA GLU A 301 22.96 34.51 23.65
C GLU A 301 22.85 34.94 25.12
N THR A 302 23.22 34.06 26.06
CA THR A 302 23.27 34.43 27.48
C THR A 302 24.35 35.46 27.78
N GLY A 303 25.48 35.46 27.06
CA GLY A 303 26.48 36.52 27.12
C GLY A 303 25.89 37.88 26.75
N ARG A 304 25.23 37.96 25.58
CA ARG A 304 24.55 39.17 25.10
C ARG A 304 23.51 39.68 26.11
N GLN A 305 22.69 38.79 26.67
CA GLN A 305 21.64 39.18 27.63
C GLN A 305 22.23 39.65 28.97
N ARG A 306 23.37 39.08 29.41
CA ARG A 306 24.10 39.56 30.60
C ARG A 306 24.73 40.94 30.39
N GLU A 307 25.23 41.24 29.19
CA GLU A 307 25.72 42.58 28.83
C GLU A 307 24.60 43.63 28.90
N LEU A 308 23.37 43.24 28.62
CA LEU A 308 22.17 44.07 28.79
C LEU A 308 21.71 44.18 30.27
N GLY A 309 22.48 43.65 31.22
CA GLY A 309 22.21 43.73 32.66
C GLY A 309 21.14 42.76 33.17
N ARG A 310 20.73 41.75 32.38
CA ARG A 310 19.69 40.79 32.79
C ARG A 310 20.29 39.64 33.63
N PRO A 311 19.75 39.34 34.83
CA PRO A 311 20.29 38.32 35.74
C PRO A 311 19.95 36.89 35.28
N LEU A 312 20.84 36.31 34.47
CA LEU A 312 20.70 34.97 33.88
C LEU A 312 21.79 34.01 34.39
N ALA A 313 21.37 32.85 34.88
CA ALA A 313 22.26 31.72 35.19
C ALA A 313 22.22 30.72 34.02
N LEU A 314 23.39 30.24 33.58
CA LEU A 314 23.50 29.24 32.52
C LEU A 314 24.18 27.99 33.08
N ALA A 315 23.53 26.84 32.89
CA ALA A 315 24.07 25.51 33.17
C ALA A 315 24.03 24.66 31.89
N ILE A 316 25.16 24.05 31.53
CA ILE A 316 25.25 23.14 30.38
C ILE A 316 25.91 21.87 30.86
N ASP A 317 25.26 20.74 30.66
CA ASP A 317 25.82 19.42 30.97
C ASP A 317 26.93 19.07 29.97
N ASP A 318 27.97 18.37 30.42
CA ASP A 318 29.09 17.94 29.57
C ASP A 318 28.63 17.11 28.35
N SER A 319 27.56 16.32 28.51
CA SER A 319 26.95 15.53 27.43
C SER A 319 26.31 16.40 26.35
N ALA A 320 25.86 17.60 26.70
CA ALA A 320 25.20 18.56 25.81
C ALA A 320 26.19 19.47 25.06
N GLU A 321 27.46 19.47 25.46
CA GLU A 321 28.46 20.42 24.98
C GLU A 321 28.75 20.31 23.47
N ARG A 322 28.56 19.10 22.91
CA ARG A 322 28.72 18.81 21.48
C ARG A 322 27.41 18.51 20.77
N CYS A 323 26.28 18.70 21.44
CA CYS A 323 24.97 18.38 20.88
C CYS A 323 24.63 19.34 19.73
N ARG A 324 24.33 18.76 18.57
CA ARG A 324 23.92 19.49 17.37
C ARG A 324 22.47 19.20 17.04
N VAL A 325 21.76 20.21 16.57
CA VAL A 325 20.39 20.06 16.05
C VAL A 325 20.29 20.63 14.66
N ALA A 326 19.43 20.02 13.84
CA ALA A 326 19.08 20.50 12.52
C ALA A 326 18.00 21.60 12.61
N VAL A 327 18.32 22.73 13.25
CA VAL A 327 17.44 23.91 13.37
C VAL A 327 18.21 25.15 12.95
N SER A 328 17.60 26.07 12.20
CA SER A 328 18.29 27.30 11.79
C SER A 328 18.65 28.15 13.00
N SER A 329 19.83 28.78 12.97
CA SER A 329 20.32 29.62 14.06
C SER A 329 19.33 30.75 14.40
N GLY A 330 18.66 31.31 13.40
CA GLY A 330 17.62 32.33 13.60
C GLY A 330 16.41 31.81 14.36
N ASN A 331 15.93 30.60 14.06
CA ASN A 331 14.82 29.98 14.78
C ASN A 331 15.19 29.59 16.21
N LEU A 332 16.42 29.10 16.42
CA LEU A 332 16.93 28.84 17.77
C LEU A 332 17.03 30.14 18.60
N ARG A 333 17.61 31.21 18.04
CA ARG A 333 17.66 32.53 18.72
C ARG A 333 16.26 33.02 19.09
N ARG A 334 15.27 32.85 18.21
CA ARG A 334 13.87 33.18 18.52
C ARG A 334 13.31 32.34 19.66
N ILE A 335 13.59 31.05 19.74
CA ILE A 335 13.17 30.22 20.87
C ILE A 335 13.75 30.81 22.17
N PHE A 336 15.06 31.06 22.19
CA PHE A 336 15.73 31.60 23.38
C PHE A 336 15.17 32.96 23.80
N ASP A 337 15.06 33.90 22.86
CA ASP A 337 14.54 35.25 23.13
C ASP A 337 13.12 35.19 23.70
N ASN A 338 12.22 34.40 23.09
CA ASN A 338 10.83 34.29 23.58
C ASN A 338 10.73 33.62 24.95
N LEU A 339 11.57 32.62 25.24
CA LEU A 339 11.57 31.96 26.55
C LEU A 339 12.14 32.87 27.65
N ILE A 340 13.26 33.54 27.37
CA ILE A 340 13.91 34.45 28.32
C ILE A 340 13.04 35.68 28.58
N ASP A 341 12.49 36.30 27.52
CA ASP A 341 11.59 37.45 27.68
C ASP A 341 10.33 37.06 28.46
N ASN A 342 9.78 35.86 28.22
CA ASN A 342 8.65 35.36 28.99
C ASN A 342 8.99 35.16 30.48
N ALA A 343 10.15 34.56 30.77
CA ALA A 343 10.64 34.35 32.14
C ALA A 343 10.93 35.66 32.88
N LEU A 344 11.49 36.67 32.19
CA LEU A 344 11.78 37.97 32.78
C LEU A 344 10.52 38.83 32.97
N GLN A 345 9.55 38.71 32.06
CA GLN A 345 8.33 39.53 32.09
C GLN A 345 7.27 38.99 33.06
N HIS A 346 7.15 37.66 33.16
CA HIS A 346 6.09 37.01 33.96
C HIS A 346 6.62 36.24 35.18
N GLY A 347 7.91 35.92 35.20
CA GLY A 347 8.56 35.22 36.29
C GLY A 347 9.18 36.16 37.34
N ALA A 348 10.05 35.58 38.17
CA ALA A 348 10.92 36.32 39.08
C ALA A 348 12.38 35.88 38.87
N PRO A 349 13.36 36.82 38.90
CA PRO A 349 14.78 36.48 38.88
C PRO A 349 15.21 35.60 40.07
N PRO A 350 16.29 34.82 39.95
CA PRO A 350 17.13 34.63 38.76
C PRO A 350 16.46 33.76 37.69
N VAL A 351 16.74 34.02 36.40
CA VAL A 351 16.29 33.12 35.33
C VAL A 351 17.38 32.08 35.07
N GLU A 352 17.06 30.80 35.22
CA GLU A 352 17.98 29.68 35.04
C GLU A 352 17.76 29.03 33.67
N VAL A 353 18.80 29.03 32.84
CA VAL A 353 18.81 28.39 31.52
C VAL A 353 19.69 27.14 31.59
N GLY A 354 19.11 26.00 31.23
CA GLY A 354 19.74 24.68 31.28
C GLY A 354 19.80 24.03 29.90
N LEU A 355 20.89 23.32 29.61
CA LEU A 355 20.99 22.42 28.46
C LEU A 355 21.48 21.05 28.90
N SER A 356 20.69 20.01 28.62
CA SER A 356 21.04 18.61 28.87
C SER A 356 20.69 17.73 27.66
N VAL A 357 21.11 16.47 27.68
CA VAL A 357 20.78 15.47 26.65
C VAL A 357 19.98 14.35 27.28
N ALA A 358 18.83 14.02 26.70
CA ALA A 358 18.00 12.90 27.11
C ALA A 358 18.68 11.55 26.83
N ALA A 359 18.22 10.49 27.50
CA ALA A 359 18.77 9.14 27.33
C ALA A 359 18.70 8.62 25.87
N ASP A 360 17.75 9.12 25.08
CA ASP A 360 17.59 8.79 23.67
C ASP A 360 18.29 9.76 22.71
N GLY A 361 19.15 10.63 23.25
CA GLY A 361 19.99 11.53 22.48
C GLY A 361 19.35 12.88 22.12
N ALA A 362 18.09 13.13 22.48
CA ALA A 362 17.44 14.41 22.21
C ALA A 362 18.02 15.55 23.08
N ALA A 363 18.17 16.74 22.52
CA ALA A 363 18.58 17.93 23.26
C ALA A 363 17.39 18.45 24.10
N LEU A 364 17.64 18.72 25.38
CA LEU A 364 16.67 19.29 26.31
C LEU A 364 17.14 20.69 26.72
N LEU A 365 16.47 21.70 26.17
CA LEU A 365 16.62 23.10 26.59
C LEU A 365 15.57 23.40 27.65
N SER A 366 16.01 23.79 28.84
CA SER A 366 15.12 24.21 29.93
C SER A 366 15.32 25.69 30.25
N VAL A 367 14.22 26.42 30.44
CA VAL A 367 14.23 27.78 31.02
C VAL A 367 13.33 27.77 32.23
N ARG A 368 13.87 28.20 33.37
CA ARG A 368 13.18 28.24 34.65
C ARG A 368 13.15 29.66 35.19
N ASP A 369 12.00 30.04 35.72
CA ASP A 369 11.81 31.22 36.56
C ASP A 369 11.38 30.84 37.98
N HIS A 370 11.33 31.84 38.87
CA HIS A 370 10.83 31.70 40.25
C HIS A 370 9.54 32.49 40.49
N GLY A 371 8.73 32.69 39.45
CA GLY A 371 7.47 33.43 39.54
C GLY A 371 6.32 32.62 40.16
N PRO A 372 5.07 33.11 40.02
CA PRO A 372 3.89 32.38 40.48
C PRO A 372 3.59 31.09 39.68
N GLY A 373 4.25 30.89 38.54
CA GLY A 373 4.04 29.74 37.65
C GLY A 373 2.73 29.83 36.86
N ILE A 374 2.35 28.71 36.21
CA ILE A 374 1.09 28.55 35.48
C ILE A 374 0.35 27.33 36.02
N ALA A 375 -0.90 27.54 36.45
CA ALA A 375 -1.77 26.46 36.93
C ALA A 375 -1.93 25.37 35.87
N GLY A 376 -1.90 24.09 36.28
CA GLY A 376 -1.92 22.95 35.35
C GLY A 376 -3.06 22.97 34.33
N ALA A 377 -4.25 23.43 34.73
CA ALA A 377 -5.42 23.55 33.86
C ALA A 377 -5.25 24.60 32.74
N ASP A 378 -4.43 25.63 32.98
CA ASP A 378 -4.23 26.76 32.07
C ASP A 378 -3.02 26.59 31.14
N ARG A 379 -2.16 25.58 31.39
CA ARG A 379 -0.94 25.36 30.60
C ARG A 379 -1.21 25.14 29.12
N GLN A 380 -2.23 24.34 28.80
CA GLN A 380 -2.55 24.08 27.40
C GLN A 380 -3.02 25.34 26.68
N ARG A 381 -3.81 26.16 27.38
CA ARG A 381 -4.29 27.45 26.88
C ARG A 381 -3.15 28.46 26.75
N ALA A 382 -2.18 28.46 27.65
CA ALA A 382 -0.99 29.33 27.58
C ALA A 382 -0.12 29.08 26.32
N LEU A 383 -0.26 27.90 25.70
CA LEU A 383 0.42 27.54 24.46
C LEU A 383 -0.35 27.95 23.20
N GLU A 384 -1.59 28.44 23.32
CA GLU A 384 -2.39 28.92 22.20
C GLU A 384 -1.97 30.33 21.77
N ALA A 385 -2.05 30.61 20.47
CA ALA A 385 -1.72 31.94 19.95
C ALA A 385 -2.70 32.99 20.49
N PHE A 386 -2.18 34.14 20.93
CA PHE A 386 -2.95 35.24 21.52
C PHE A 386 -3.59 34.95 22.89
N ALA A 387 -3.22 33.84 23.54
CA ALA A 387 -3.75 33.54 24.85
C ALA A 387 -3.08 34.39 25.93
N GLN A 388 -3.89 35.09 26.72
CA GLN A 388 -3.46 35.80 27.92
C GLN A 388 -4.22 35.23 29.12
N LEU A 389 -3.47 34.80 30.15
CA LEU A 389 -4.05 34.20 31.37
C LEU A 389 -4.58 35.28 32.32
N GLU A 390 -4.01 36.48 32.30
CA GLU A 390 -4.49 37.63 33.08
C GLU A 390 -4.61 38.89 32.21
N PRO A 391 -5.83 39.31 31.85
CA PRO A 391 -6.04 40.48 30.98
C PRO A 391 -5.60 41.81 31.61
N ALA A 392 -5.51 41.90 32.95
CA ALA A 392 -5.03 43.10 33.65
C ALA A 392 -3.52 43.35 33.49
N ARG A 393 -2.74 42.36 33.04
CA ARG A 393 -1.29 42.50 32.75
C ARG A 393 -0.99 42.77 31.27
N ALA A 394 -2.02 42.95 30.44
CA ALA A 394 -1.91 43.20 29.00
C ALA A 394 -1.25 44.55 28.64
N THR A 395 -1.06 45.46 29.61
CA THR A 395 -0.53 46.82 29.42
C THR A 395 0.99 46.90 29.23
N ASN A 396 1.70 45.77 29.26
CA ASN A 396 3.14 45.72 29.00
C ASN A 396 3.37 45.02 27.65
N GLY A 397 2.69 45.44 26.58
CA GLY A 397 2.76 45.00 25.15
C GLY A 397 3.01 43.54 24.77
N SER A 398 2.75 42.56 25.65
CA SER A 398 2.92 41.14 25.34
C SER A 398 1.68 40.57 24.67
N CYS A 399 1.77 40.18 23.39
CA CYS A 399 0.63 39.72 22.60
C CYS A 399 0.22 38.25 22.88
N GLY A 400 0.86 37.57 23.85
CA GLY A 400 0.62 36.14 24.10
C GLY A 400 1.09 35.22 22.96
N LEU A 401 2.05 35.67 22.15
CA LEU A 401 2.57 34.92 21.01
C LEU A 401 3.85 34.13 21.32
N GLY A 402 4.57 34.47 22.40
CA GLY A 402 5.91 33.94 22.65
C GLY A 402 5.96 32.41 22.76
N LEU A 403 5.18 31.83 23.67
CA LEU A 403 5.11 30.37 23.84
C LEU A 403 4.53 29.65 22.61
N ALA A 404 3.59 30.28 21.90
CA ALA A 404 3.03 29.75 20.66
C ALA A 404 4.09 29.68 19.54
N ILE A 405 4.96 30.69 19.44
CA ILE A 405 6.11 30.70 18.51
C ILE A 405 7.08 29.57 18.86
N VAL A 406 7.45 29.42 20.14
CA VAL A 406 8.35 28.35 20.59
C VAL A 406 7.78 26.97 20.27
N ARG A 407 6.50 26.74 20.59
CA ARG A 407 5.80 25.46 20.31
C ARG A 407 5.86 25.13 18.83
N ARG A 408 5.63 26.13 17.98
CA ARG A 408 5.55 25.95 16.54
C ARG A 408 6.91 25.66 15.92
N ILE A 409 7.96 26.37 16.35
CA ILE A 409 9.34 26.11 15.90
C ILE A 409 9.76 24.70 16.35
N ALA A 410 9.49 24.32 17.61
CA ALA A 410 9.83 23.00 18.11
C ALA A 410 9.12 21.89 17.31
N ALA A 411 7.79 22.00 17.13
CA ALA A 411 7.00 21.04 16.34
C ALA A 411 7.46 20.95 14.88
N GLY A 412 7.80 22.09 14.25
CA GLY A 412 8.30 22.14 12.87
C GLY A 412 9.64 21.41 12.67
N CYS A 413 10.39 21.19 13.74
CA CYS A 413 11.65 20.45 13.73
C CYS A 413 11.52 19.04 14.32
N GLY A 414 10.29 18.53 14.53
CA GLY A 414 10.05 17.21 15.13
C GLY A 414 10.32 17.16 16.64
N GLY A 415 10.40 18.31 17.30
CA GLY A 415 10.55 18.46 18.74
C GLY A 415 9.22 18.73 19.45
N GLU A 416 9.30 18.91 20.78
CA GLU A 416 8.15 19.14 21.65
C GLU A 416 8.45 20.24 22.69
N LEU A 417 7.42 20.97 23.10
CA LEU A 417 7.47 21.97 24.17
C LEU A 417 6.58 21.51 25.32
N THR A 418 7.12 21.49 26.53
CA THR A 418 6.39 21.12 27.76
C THR A 418 6.51 22.20 28.83
N LEU A 419 5.44 22.37 29.60
CA LEU A 419 5.34 23.29 30.73
C LEU A 419 5.16 22.49 32.03
N ALA A 420 6.08 22.65 32.97
CA ALA A 420 6.10 21.97 34.26
C ALA A 420 6.24 22.98 35.41
N ASP A 421 5.89 22.54 36.63
CA ASP A 421 6.22 23.31 37.83
C ASP A 421 7.70 23.15 38.15
N ALA A 422 8.36 24.25 38.50
CA ALA A 422 9.75 24.21 38.93
C ALA A 422 9.87 23.76 40.40
N PRO A 423 10.86 22.92 40.76
CA PRO A 423 11.09 22.50 42.15
C PRO A 423 11.40 23.70 43.05
N GLY A 424 10.48 24.08 43.93
CA GLY A 424 10.61 25.29 44.76
C GLY A 424 9.83 26.52 44.25
N GLY A 425 8.93 26.34 43.29
CA GLY A 425 8.07 27.39 42.74
C GLY A 425 8.58 27.98 41.43
N GLY A 426 7.66 28.52 40.62
CA GLY A 426 7.92 29.05 39.29
C GLY A 426 7.52 28.13 38.14
N LEU A 427 7.74 28.60 36.91
CA LEU A 427 7.51 27.84 35.69
C LEU A 427 8.81 27.23 35.16
N LEU A 428 8.76 25.95 34.81
CA LEU A 428 9.81 25.26 34.06
C LEU A 428 9.32 24.99 32.65
N VAL A 429 9.96 25.62 31.66
CA VAL A 429 9.66 25.43 30.24
C VAL A 429 10.75 24.54 29.63
N VAL A 430 10.38 23.39 29.07
CA VAL A 430 11.33 22.45 28.47
C VAL A 430 11.02 22.28 26.98
N VAL A 431 11.99 22.63 26.15
CA VAL A 431 11.99 22.38 24.71
C VAL A 431 12.87 21.17 24.42
N ARG A 432 12.27 20.14 23.86
CA ARG A 432 12.92 18.91 23.44
C ARG A 432 13.13 18.94 21.93
N LEU A 433 14.37 18.83 21.46
CA LEU A 433 14.71 18.83 20.04
C LEU A 433 15.45 17.53 19.66
N PRO A 434 15.15 16.91 18.52
CA PRO A 434 15.91 15.75 18.04
C PRO A 434 17.34 16.17 17.69
N ALA A 435 18.33 15.42 18.20
CA ALA A 435 19.72 15.64 17.83
C ALA A 435 19.98 15.15 16.39
N SER A 436 20.90 15.83 15.71
CA SER A 436 21.31 15.53 14.33
C SER A 436 22.53 14.63 14.25
#